data_AF-A0A392SUG0-F1
#
_entry.id   AF-A0A392SUG0-F1
#
_cell.length_a   1.000
_cell.length_b   1.000
_cell.length_c   1.000
_cell.angle_alpha   90.00
_cell.angle_beta   90.00
_cell.angle_gamma   90.00
#
_symmetry.space_group_name_H-M   'P 1'
#
loop_
_entity.id
_entity.type
_entity.pdbx_description
1 polymer ?
#
loop_
_entity_poly.entity_id
_entity_poly.type
_entity_poly.pdbx_seq_one_letter_code
_entity_poly.pdbx_strand_id
1 'polypeptide(L)'
;KLGGEVFNGVKHGWRNAIAQLKVANPEVKFNLQGTGMLREVVDGQIIVPEKYKDMELDELEADPMDSEAEDEDEQEEENQEGREEGHGESDG
;
A
#
# COMPACT_ATOMS: atom_id res chain seq x y z
N LYS A 1 5.97 -6.35 -22.82
CA LYS A 1 7.09 -7.26 -22.46
C LYS A 1 6.55 -8.09 -21.31
N LEU A 2 6.17 -9.36 -21.53
CA LEU A 2 5.40 -10.13 -20.55
C LEU A 2 6.02 -10.16 -19.14
N GLY A 3 7.35 -10.24 -19.03
CA GLY A 3 8.03 -10.32 -17.73
C GLY A 3 7.82 -9.10 -16.82
N GLY A 4 7.82 -7.89 -17.37
CA GLY A 4 7.63 -6.68 -16.56
C GLY A 4 6.18 -6.48 -16.10
N GLU A 5 5.22 -6.80 -16.96
CA GLU A 5 3.78 -6.73 -16.63
C GLU A 5 3.41 -7.78 -15.56
N VAL A 6 3.96 -8.99 -15.66
CA VAL A 6 3.78 -10.03 -14.64
C VAL A 6 4.39 -9.61 -13.31
N PHE A 7 5.61 -9.07 -13.31
CA PHE A 7 6.28 -8.59 -12.08
C PHE A 7 5.47 -7.49 -11.40
N ASN A 8 4.97 -6.50 -12.16
CA ASN A 8 4.11 -5.45 -11.62
C ASN A 8 2.79 -6.00 -11.05
N GLY A 9 2.21 -7.02 -11.70
CA GLY A 9 1.02 -7.70 -11.20
C GLY A 9 1.25 -8.39 -9.85
N VAL A 10 2.39 -9.07 -9.69
CA VAL A 10 2.78 -9.70 -8.41
C VAL A 10 2.99 -8.64 -7.34
N LYS A 11 3.69 -7.54 -7.66
CA LYS A 11 3.93 -6.42 -6.74
C LYS A 11 2.64 -5.79 -6.25
N HIS A 12 1.68 -5.58 -7.15
CA HIS A 12 0.34 -5.12 -6.81
C HIS A 12 -0.39 -6.12 -5.91
N GLY A 13 -0.36 -7.41 -6.25
CA GLY A 13 -1.01 -8.47 -5.47
C GLY A 13 -0.50 -8.54 -4.04
N TRP A 14 0.82 -8.45 -3.83
CA TRP A 14 1.45 -8.41 -2.50
C TRP A 14 0.93 -7.24 -1.66
N ARG A 15 0.95 -6.02 -2.22
CA ARG A 15 0.46 -4.81 -1.53
C ARG A 15 -1.01 -4.88 -1.20
N ASN A 16 -1.82 -5.35 -2.14
CA ASN A 16 -3.26 -5.52 -1.94
C ASN A 16 -3.56 -6.54 -0.83
N ALA A 17 -2.81 -7.64 -0.76
CA ALA A 17 -2.96 -8.63 0.31
C ALA A 17 -2.65 -8.02 1.69
N ILE A 18 -1.58 -7.23 1.82
CA ILE A 18 -1.26 -6.50 3.06
C ILE A 18 -2.39 -5.54 3.44
N ALA A 19 -2.91 -4.77 2.47
CA ALA A 19 -4.01 -3.85 2.71
C ALA A 19 -5.27 -4.59 3.22
N GLN A 20 -5.63 -5.71 2.59
CA GLN A 20 -6.74 -6.55 3.03
C GLN A 20 -6.53 -7.10 4.45
N LEU A 21 -5.31 -7.52 4.80
CA LEU A 21 -4.99 -8.00 6.15
C LEU A 21 -5.18 -6.90 7.21
N LYS A 22 -4.77 -5.66 6.91
CA LYS A 22 -4.99 -4.51 7.79
C LYS A 22 -6.49 -4.22 7.99
N VAL A 23 -7.26 -4.23 6.89
CA VAL A 23 -8.73 -4.00 6.94
C VAL A 23 -9.44 -5.10 7.73
N ALA A 24 -9.08 -6.37 7.50
CA ALA A 24 -9.72 -7.51 8.14
C ALA A 24 -9.35 -7.63 9.64
N ASN A 25 -8.26 -7.01 10.09
CA ASN A 25 -7.75 -7.10 11.45
C ASN A 25 -7.41 -5.70 12.00
N PRO A 26 -8.40 -4.82 12.22
CA PRO A 26 -8.16 -3.41 12.56
C PRO A 26 -7.51 -3.22 13.94
N GLU A 27 -7.64 -4.18 14.84
CA GLU A 27 -7.03 -4.14 16.19
C GLU A 27 -5.59 -4.65 16.22
N VAL A 28 -5.09 -5.20 15.11
CA VAL A 28 -3.76 -5.80 15.03
C VAL A 28 -2.81 -4.83 14.33
N LYS A 29 -1.79 -4.35 15.05
CA LYS A 29 -0.68 -3.61 14.45
C LYS A 29 0.30 -4.57 13.79
N PHE A 30 0.31 -4.61 12.46
CA PHE A 30 1.25 -5.42 11.68
C PHE A 30 2.65 -4.80 11.67
N ASN A 31 3.67 -5.60 11.96
CA ASN A 31 5.06 -5.26 11.67
C ASN A 31 5.46 -5.89 10.33
N LEU A 32 5.75 -5.06 9.34
CA LEU A 32 6.14 -5.48 8.00
C LEU A 32 7.64 -5.30 7.73
N GLN A 33 8.40 -4.84 8.72
CA GLN A 33 9.82 -4.59 8.58
C GLN A 33 10.55 -5.86 8.15
N GLY A 34 11.29 -5.76 7.05
CA GLY A 34 12.03 -6.89 6.48
C GLY A 34 11.16 -7.95 5.79
N THR A 35 9.87 -7.70 5.59
CA THR A 35 8.99 -8.49 4.70
C THR A 35 9.09 -7.98 3.26
N GLY A 36 8.70 -8.80 2.28
CA GLY A 36 8.77 -8.44 0.87
C GLY A 36 8.30 -9.60 0.00
N MET A 37 7.95 -9.33 -1.27
CA MET A 37 7.37 -10.35 -2.15
C MET A 37 8.36 -11.47 -2.54
N LEU A 38 9.67 -11.20 -2.46
CA LEU A 38 10.72 -12.18 -2.75
C LEU A 38 11.27 -12.88 -1.51
N ARG A 39 10.73 -12.56 -0.32
CA ARG A 39 11.17 -13.13 0.96
C ARG A 39 10.32 -14.32 1.34
N GLU A 40 10.91 -15.23 2.11
CA GLU A 40 10.22 -16.41 2.63
C GLU A 40 10.51 -16.60 4.12
N VAL A 41 9.65 -17.38 4.78
CA VAL A 41 9.82 -17.73 6.19
C VAL A 41 10.43 -19.12 6.28
N VAL A 42 11.65 -19.21 6.83
CA VAL A 42 12.34 -20.46 7.14
C VAL A 42 12.67 -20.48 8.62
N ASP A 43 12.23 -21.52 9.33
CA ASP A 43 12.44 -21.67 10.78
C ASP A 43 12.03 -20.44 11.61
N GLY A 44 10.92 -19.80 11.22
CA GLY A 44 10.39 -18.61 11.89
C GLY A 44 11.13 -17.31 11.59
N GLN A 45 12.13 -17.33 10.71
CA GLN A 45 12.88 -16.16 10.28
C GLN A 45 12.52 -15.77 8.85
N ILE A 46 12.40 -14.46 8.60
CA ILE A 46 12.22 -13.94 7.26
C ILE A 46 13.59 -13.82 6.61
N ILE A 47 13.79 -14.52 5.49
CA ILE A 47 15.05 -14.52 4.75
C ILE A 47 14.82 -14.15 3.28
N VAL A 48 15.88 -13.66 2.64
CA VAL A 48 15.95 -13.55 1.19
C VAL A 48 16.60 -14.84 0.67
N PRO A 49 15.88 -15.67 -0.11
CA PRO A 49 16.46 -16.84 -0.76
C PRO A 49 17.63 -16.46 -1.65
N GLU A 50 18.66 -17.31 -1.72
CA GLU A 50 19.87 -17.04 -2.52
C GLU A 50 19.54 -16.67 -3.98
N LYS A 51 18.58 -17.39 -4.57
CA LYS A 51 18.12 -17.19 -5.95
C LYS A 51 17.48 -15.83 -6.22
N TYR A 52 17.11 -15.09 -5.19
CA TYR A 52 16.41 -13.80 -5.30
C TYR A 52 17.22 -12.63 -4.76
N LYS A 53 18.45 -12.83 -4.26
CA LYS A 53 19.25 -11.75 -3.68
C LYS A 53 19.49 -10.59 -4.65
N ASP A 54 19.82 -10.90 -5.90
CA ASP A 54 20.07 -9.87 -6.92
C ASP A 54 18.78 -9.13 -7.29
N MET A 55 17.66 -9.86 -7.40
CA MET A 55 16.36 -9.28 -7.75
C MET A 55 15.75 -8.46 -6.61
N GLU A 56 15.99 -8.85 -5.36
CA GLU A 56 15.59 -8.09 -4.16
C GLU A 56 16.33 -6.75 -4.08
N LEU A 57 17.61 -6.72 -4.44
CA LEU A 57 18.38 -5.49 -4.50
C LEU A 57 17.82 -4.55 -5.58
N ASP A 58 17.52 -5.09 -6.76
CA ASP A 58 16.86 -4.34 -7.84
C ASP A 58 15.48 -3.80 -7.40
N GLU A 59 14.71 -4.58 -6.61
CA GLU A 59 13.41 -4.15 -6.08
C GLU A 59 13.54 -2.99 -5.08
N LEU A 60 14.50 -3.08 -4.14
CA LEU A 60 14.80 -2.03 -3.15
C LEU A 60 15.28 -0.74 -3.82
N GLU A 61 16.12 -0.84 -4.86
CA GLU A 61 16.62 0.33 -5.60
C GLU A 61 15.53 0.97 -6.47
N ALA A 62 14.62 0.16 -7.04
CA ALA A 62 13.55 0.66 -7.91
C ALA A 62 12.36 1.27 -7.13
N ASP A 63 12.24 1.03 -5.83
CA ASP A 63 11.06 1.43 -5.06
C ASP A 63 11.42 1.98 -3.66
N PRO A 64 11.71 3.28 -3.54
CA PRO A 64 12.01 3.91 -2.25
C PRO A 64 10.77 4.07 -1.32
N MET A 65 9.59 3.54 -1.67
CA MET A 65 8.37 3.66 -0.86
C MET A 65 8.41 2.92 0.50
N ASP A 66 9.49 2.20 0.82
CA ASP A 66 9.67 1.61 2.16
C ASP A 66 10.33 2.58 3.15
N SER A 67 10.63 3.83 2.75
CA SER A 67 11.30 4.76 3.66
C SER A 67 10.39 5.33 4.74
N GLU A 68 9.14 5.69 4.47
CA GLU A 68 8.17 6.12 5.49
C GLU A 68 6.76 5.97 4.90
N ALA A 69 6.01 4.95 5.29
CA ALA A 69 4.54 5.04 5.31
C ALA A 69 4.15 5.55 6.69
N GLU A 70 4.67 6.73 7.03
CA GLU A 70 4.07 7.65 7.99
C GLU A 70 3.42 8.76 7.14
N ASP A 71 2.33 9.32 7.64
CA ASP A 71 1.31 10.12 6.95
C ASP A 71 0.23 9.30 6.23
N GLU A 72 -1.06 9.42 6.51
CA GLU A 72 -1.88 9.88 7.63
C GLU A 72 -3.32 9.58 7.14
N ASP A 73 -4.29 9.58 8.05
CA ASP A 73 -5.70 9.29 7.77
C ASP A 73 -6.27 10.02 6.53
N GLU A 74 -6.53 9.32 5.42
CA GLU A 74 -7.55 9.73 4.46
C GLU A 74 -8.91 9.18 4.93
N GLN A 75 -9.41 9.74 6.03
CA GLN A 75 -10.85 9.75 6.28
C GLN A 75 -11.47 10.70 5.24
N GLU A 76 -11.96 10.13 4.14
CA GLU A 76 -12.93 10.81 3.28
C GLU A 76 -14.21 11.04 4.10
N GLU A 77 -14.25 12.12 4.89
CA GLU A 77 -15.51 12.73 5.30
C GLU A 77 -16.17 13.27 4.03
N GLU A 78 -17.09 12.49 3.46
CA GLU A 78 -18.12 13.01 2.55
C GLU A 78 -18.99 14.00 3.35
N ASN A 79 -18.49 15.23 3.46
CA ASN A 79 -19.23 16.36 4.00
C ASN A 79 -20.45 16.60 3.09
N GLN A 80 -21.62 16.31 3.64
CA GLN A 80 -22.92 16.52 3.03
C GLN A 80 -23.05 17.99 2.64
N GLU A 81 -22.87 18.31 1.36
CA GLU A 81 -23.13 19.65 0.84
C GLU A 81 -24.64 19.86 0.67
N GLY A 82 -25.36 19.89 1.79
CA GLY A 82 -26.67 20.52 1.93
C GLY A 82 -26.47 22.03 2.05
N ARG A 83 -26.07 22.68 0.96
CA ARG A 83 -25.98 24.15 0.93
C ARG A 83 -27.36 24.73 0.64
N GLU A 84 -27.98 25.26 1.70
CA GLU A 84 -29.12 26.17 1.62
C GLU A 84 -28.81 27.34 0.67
N GLU A 85 -29.50 27.41 -0.47
CA GLU A 85 -29.54 28.62 -1.29
C GLU A 85 -30.64 29.55 -0.77
N GLY A 86 -30.25 30.36 0.21
CA GLY A 86 -31.02 31.51 0.65
C GLY A 86 -30.52 32.81 -0.01
N HIS A 87 -31.48 33.55 -0.53
CA HIS A 87 -31.57 35.03 -0.60
C HIS A 87 -31.08 35.78 -1.86
N GLY A 88 -32.02 36.53 -2.45
CA GLY A 88 -31.85 38.00 -2.59
C GLY A 88 -31.84 38.61 -4.00
N GLU A 89 -33.02 39.07 -4.43
CA GLU A 89 -33.34 40.29 -5.22
C GLU A 89 -32.37 40.82 -6.31
N SER A 90 -32.88 41.00 -7.54
CA SER A 90 -32.46 42.11 -8.42
C SER A 90 -33.53 42.46 -9.46
N ASP A 91 -33.90 43.74 -9.51
CA ASP A 91 -34.92 44.36 -10.36
C ASP A 91 -34.61 44.28 -11.87
N GLY A 92 -35.68 44.14 -12.67
CA GLY A 92 -35.69 44.28 -14.13
C GLY A 92 -37.09 44.24 -14.73
#